data_AF-A0A258NPD6-F1
#
_entry.id   AF-A0A258NPD6-F1
#
_cell.length_a   1.000
_cell.length_b   1.000
_cell.length_c   1.000
_cell.angle_alpha   90.00
_cell.angle_beta   90.00
_cell.angle_gamma   90.00
#
_symmetry.space_group_name_H-M   'P 1'
#
loop_
_entity.id
_entity.type
_entity.pdbx_description
1 polymer ?
#
loop_
_entity_poly.entity_id
_entity_poly.type
_entity_poly.pdbx_seq_one_letter_code
_entity_poly.pdbx_strand_id
1 'polypeptide(L)'
;MHGGTAEGEQYDSMLRLGSLTQSLDKLGEEADAELYRHFPVAAIAVLETHFKSVVSLTINAGSPYLERGLVLAKDRLKSAVDVLPSLHRKTVTLGEFIAHSLPFYALSSLEVPLTGLLGDNFKELIRNAVNPRAKRNEYADQVRVVADVEALWEDLAKTFTSRHILAHEAATKYEVNFQDARMSLNAVSKFTEALDAVLWSSVWAGEPLTQYEMNMHTWESYKKTRALLAASLRKGLAIAADDKERAKFGELHLDWKWASRRWNKFEESQWHMGSIRPMMAAISLDRTHEQRLNSINAWIENKRPE
;
A
#
# COMPACT_ATOMS: atom_id res chain seq x y z
N MET A 1 -1.36 1.07 -11.09
CA MET A 1 -0.27 1.18 -10.10
C MET A 1 -0.91 1.32 -8.73
N HIS A 2 -0.97 0.23 -7.94
CA HIS A 2 -1.45 0.26 -6.55
C HIS A 2 -0.29 0.27 -5.54
N GLY A 3 0.97 0.14 -6.00
CA GLY A 3 2.16 0.21 -5.14
C GLY A 3 2.45 1.60 -4.57
N GLY A 4 2.16 2.68 -5.31
CA GLY A 4 2.47 4.05 -4.84
C GLY A 4 1.60 4.57 -3.69
N THR A 5 0.38 4.05 -3.52
CA THR A 5 -0.50 4.38 -2.39
C THR A 5 -0.26 3.49 -1.18
N ALA A 6 0.13 2.23 -1.42
CA ALA A 6 0.52 1.29 -0.37
C ALA A 6 1.73 1.79 0.41
N GLU A 7 2.75 2.27 -0.31
CA GLU A 7 3.96 2.81 0.29
C GLU A 7 3.72 4.12 1.04
N GLY A 8 2.79 4.98 0.58
CA GLY A 8 2.54 6.29 1.19
C GLY A 8 2.04 6.21 2.63
N GLU A 9 0.94 5.48 2.86
CA GLU A 9 0.31 5.41 4.19
C GLU A 9 1.12 4.56 5.20
N GLN A 10 1.80 3.51 4.71
CA GLN A 10 2.72 2.71 5.53
C GLN A 10 3.94 3.54 5.95
N TYR A 11 4.53 4.29 5.01
CA TYR A 11 5.66 5.17 5.27
C TYR A 11 5.28 6.31 6.23
N ASP A 12 4.09 6.90 6.07
CA ASP A 12 3.58 7.94 6.97
C ASP A 12 3.42 7.44 8.41
N SER A 13 2.97 6.19 8.58
CA SER A 13 2.84 5.55 9.90
C SER A 13 4.21 5.38 10.58
N MET A 14 5.22 4.90 9.85
CA MET A 14 6.59 4.78 10.36
C MET A 14 7.21 6.13 10.69
N LEU A 15 7.06 7.13 9.82
CA LEU A 15 7.52 8.49 10.07
C LEU A 15 6.87 9.10 11.31
N ARG A 16 5.56 8.86 11.50
CA ARG A 16 4.83 9.37 12.65
C ARG A 16 5.31 8.71 13.94
N LEU A 17 5.52 7.39 13.97
CA LEU A 17 6.08 6.69 15.13
C LEU A 17 7.50 7.15 15.45
N GLY A 18 8.34 7.36 14.43
CA GLY A 18 9.68 7.94 14.61
C GLY A 18 9.63 9.35 15.20
N SER A 19 8.70 10.19 14.73
CA SER A 19 8.50 11.54 15.26
C SER A 19 8.01 11.53 16.72
N LEU A 20 7.13 10.60 17.07
CA LEU A 20 6.67 10.41 18.45
C LEU A 20 7.82 9.93 19.35
N THR A 21 8.62 8.97 18.89
CA THR A 21 9.79 8.48 19.62
C THR A 21 10.80 9.59 19.88
N GLN A 22 11.12 10.38 18.85
CA GLN A 22 12.01 11.53 19.00
C GLN A 22 11.42 12.58 19.96
N SER A 23 10.11 12.78 19.95
CA SER A 23 9.43 13.71 20.87
C SER A 23 9.53 13.22 22.32
N LEU A 24 9.34 11.92 22.55
CA LEU A 24 9.52 11.30 23.86
C LEU A 24 10.98 11.42 24.33
N ASP A 25 11.95 11.11 23.47
CA ASP A 25 13.38 11.24 23.80
C ASP A 25 13.75 12.68 24.20
N LYS A 26 13.17 13.68 23.53
CA LYS A 26 13.40 15.10 23.86
C LYS A 26 12.77 15.53 25.17
N LEU A 27 11.64 14.92 25.56
CA LEU A 27 11.02 15.18 26.87
C LEU A 27 11.91 14.66 28.01
N GLY A 28 12.58 13.53 27.81
CA GLY A 28 13.40 12.88 28.84
C GLY A 28 12.54 12.24 29.94
N GLU A 29 13.19 11.66 30.96
CA GLU A 29 12.51 10.91 32.03
C GLU A 29 11.89 11.81 33.12
N GLU A 30 12.38 13.05 33.24
CA GLU A 30 11.98 14.01 34.30
C GLU A 30 10.83 14.95 33.88
N ALA A 31 10.23 14.73 32.71
CA ALA A 31 9.08 15.51 32.27
C ALA A 31 7.81 15.21 33.09
N ASP A 32 6.84 16.12 32.97
CA ASP A 32 5.52 15.98 33.58
C ASP A 32 4.84 14.68 33.14
N ALA A 33 4.37 13.89 34.12
CA ALA A 33 3.71 12.61 33.89
C ALA A 33 2.46 12.72 33.01
N GLU A 34 1.79 13.88 33.00
CA GLU A 34 0.63 14.14 32.14
C GLU A 34 1.02 14.08 30.65
N LEU A 35 2.23 14.52 30.30
CA LEU A 35 2.69 14.50 28.91
C LEU A 35 2.88 13.08 28.38
N TYR A 36 3.30 12.14 29.24
CA TYR A 36 3.49 10.75 28.84
C TYR A 36 2.18 10.05 28.45
N ARG A 37 1.05 10.50 28.98
CA ARG A 37 -0.29 9.95 28.69
C ARG A 37 -0.68 10.10 27.20
N HIS A 38 -0.09 11.05 26.48
CA HIS A 38 -0.40 11.22 25.06
C HIS A 38 0.20 10.13 24.17
N PHE A 39 1.30 9.49 24.57
CA PHE A 39 2.02 8.56 23.71
C PHE A 39 1.29 7.24 23.47
N PRO A 40 0.73 6.53 24.47
CA PRO A 40 -0.04 5.31 24.21
C PRO A 40 -1.25 5.57 23.31
N VAL A 41 -1.94 6.70 23.51
CA VAL A 41 -3.09 7.10 22.68
C VAL A 41 -2.67 7.38 21.24
N ALA A 42 -1.60 8.16 21.04
CA ALA A 42 -1.07 8.47 19.72
C ALA A 42 -0.52 7.23 19.01
N ALA A 43 0.15 6.33 19.72
CA ALA A 43 0.68 5.08 19.18
C ALA A 43 -0.44 4.18 18.64
N ILE A 44 -1.51 3.98 19.42
CA ILE A 44 -2.68 3.21 18.98
C ILE A 44 -3.40 3.87 17.81
N ALA A 45 -3.48 5.21 17.77
CA ALA A 45 -4.06 5.91 16.62
C ALA A 45 -3.25 5.66 15.33
N VAL A 46 -1.92 5.67 15.41
CA VAL A 46 -1.06 5.31 14.26
C VAL A 46 -1.25 3.85 13.86
N LEU A 47 -1.31 2.94 14.84
CA LEU A 47 -1.57 1.53 14.58
C LEU A 47 -2.93 1.31 13.90
N GLU A 48 -3.95 2.08 14.26
CA GLU A 48 -5.27 2.03 13.63
C GLU A 48 -5.18 2.41 12.15
N THR A 49 -4.60 3.57 11.85
CA THR A 49 -4.43 4.01 10.46
C THR A 49 -3.64 2.98 9.64
N HIS A 50 -2.53 2.48 10.17
CA HIS A 50 -1.72 1.47 9.51
C HIS A 50 -2.50 0.17 9.27
N PHE A 51 -3.22 -0.33 10.28
CA PHE A 51 -4.05 -1.54 10.14
C PHE A 51 -5.12 -1.37 9.07
N LYS A 52 -5.82 -0.24 9.04
CA LYS A 52 -6.87 0.03 8.05
C LYS A 52 -6.29 0.08 6.64
N SER A 53 -5.14 0.73 6.48
CA SER A 53 -4.41 0.77 5.20
C SER A 53 -4.03 -0.64 4.74
N VAL A 54 -3.37 -1.42 5.60
CA VAL A 54 -2.93 -2.79 5.31
C VAL A 54 -4.11 -3.68 4.90
N VAL A 55 -5.22 -3.65 5.64
CA VAL A 55 -6.40 -4.45 5.31
C VAL A 55 -6.96 -4.04 3.94
N SER A 56 -7.08 -2.73 3.70
CA SER A 56 -7.58 -2.21 2.43
C SER A 56 -6.73 -2.66 1.25
N LEU A 57 -5.41 -2.46 1.34
CA LEU A 57 -4.45 -2.82 0.30
C LEU A 57 -4.42 -4.32 0.04
N THR A 58 -4.49 -5.13 1.10
CA THR A 58 -4.50 -6.59 0.98
C THR A 58 -5.75 -7.07 0.26
N ILE A 59 -6.92 -6.52 0.57
CA ILE A 59 -8.18 -6.84 -0.13
C ILE A 59 -8.12 -6.38 -1.59
N ASN A 60 -7.60 -5.17 -1.83
CA ASN A 60 -7.50 -4.59 -3.17
C ASN A 60 -6.44 -5.28 -4.04
N ALA A 61 -5.54 -6.08 -3.47
CA ALA A 61 -4.63 -6.95 -4.23
C ALA A 61 -5.39 -8.07 -4.99
N GLY A 62 -6.66 -8.32 -4.66
CA GLY A 62 -7.53 -9.26 -5.38
C GLY A 62 -7.65 -10.62 -4.71
N SER A 63 -8.00 -11.65 -5.50
CA SER A 63 -8.15 -13.02 -4.99
C SER A 63 -6.78 -13.59 -4.55
N PRO A 64 -6.70 -14.35 -3.44
CA PRO A 64 -7.81 -14.84 -2.60
C PRO A 64 -8.24 -13.86 -1.48
N TYR A 65 -7.54 -12.75 -1.28
CA TYR A 65 -7.76 -11.83 -0.17
C TYR A 65 -9.11 -11.10 -0.25
N LEU A 66 -9.55 -10.76 -1.46
CA LEU A 66 -10.86 -10.16 -1.70
C LEU A 66 -12.00 -11.04 -1.16
N GLU A 67 -11.98 -12.33 -1.50
CA GLU A 67 -13.02 -13.28 -1.09
C GLU A 67 -13.03 -13.44 0.44
N ARG A 68 -11.85 -13.54 1.05
CA ARG A 68 -11.71 -13.62 2.52
C ARG A 68 -12.16 -12.33 3.21
N GLY A 69 -11.85 -11.16 2.65
CA GLY A 69 -12.31 -9.87 3.14
C GLY A 69 -13.84 -9.74 3.12
N LEU A 70 -14.49 -10.22 2.05
CA LEU A 70 -15.95 -10.25 1.97
C LEU A 70 -16.58 -11.14 3.05
N VAL A 71 -15.93 -12.27 3.39
CA VAL A 71 -16.37 -13.13 4.50
C VAL A 71 -16.27 -12.39 5.85
N LEU A 72 -15.17 -11.67 6.09
CA LEU A 72 -14.95 -10.90 7.32
C LEU A 72 -16.02 -9.81 7.52
N ALA A 73 -16.47 -9.19 6.44
CA ALA A 73 -17.46 -8.12 6.48
C ALA A 73 -18.91 -8.58 6.23
N LYS A 74 -19.17 -9.90 6.10
CA LYS A 74 -20.45 -10.45 5.64
C LYS A 74 -21.67 -9.89 6.39
N ASP A 75 -21.59 -9.77 7.71
CA ASP A 75 -22.71 -9.26 8.51
C ASP A 75 -22.84 -7.73 8.45
N ARG A 76 -21.74 -7.01 8.21
CA ARG A 76 -21.73 -5.54 8.05
C ARG A 76 -22.12 -5.12 6.62
N LEU A 77 -21.90 -5.99 5.63
CA LEU A 77 -22.29 -5.77 4.23
C LEU A 77 -23.80 -5.91 3.99
N LYS A 78 -24.54 -6.58 4.87
CA LYS A 78 -26.01 -6.72 4.75
C LYS A 78 -26.74 -5.37 4.83
N SER A 79 -26.14 -4.34 5.42
CA SER A 79 -26.68 -2.98 5.46
C SER A 79 -26.06 -2.04 4.41
N ALA A 80 -25.24 -2.55 3.47
CA ALA A 80 -24.40 -1.73 2.59
C ALA A 80 -25.12 -1.06 1.40
N VAL A 81 -26.45 -0.92 1.45
CA VAL A 81 -27.24 -0.21 0.43
C VAL A 81 -26.71 1.22 0.25
N ASP A 82 -26.24 1.84 1.34
CA ASP A 82 -25.72 3.21 1.33
C ASP A 82 -24.33 3.34 0.69
N VAL A 83 -23.61 2.24 0.48
CA VAL A 83 -22.22 2.24 -0.02
C VAL A 83 -22.14 1.91 -1.50
N LEU A 84 -23.20 1.32 -2.07
CA LEU A 84 -23.31 1.04 -3.50
C LEU A 84 -23.09 2.27 -4.39
N PRO A 85 -23.63 3.48 -4.07
CA PRO A 85 -23.38 4.68 -4.88
C PRO A 85 -21.91 5.09 -4.88
N SER A 86 -21.22 4.99 -3.74
CA SER A 86 -19.80 5.37 -3.59
C SER A 86 -18.87 4.38 -4.30
N LEU A 87 -19.17 3.08 -4.23
CA LEU A 87 -18.47 2.05 -4.99
C LEU A 87 -18.67 2.25 -6.50
N HIS A 88 -19.90 2.53 -6.94
CA HIS A 88 -20.22 2.76 -8.34
C HIS A 88 -19.50 3.99 -8.91
N ARG A 89 -19.41 5.07 -8.11
CA ARG A 89 -18.68 6.29 -8.46
C ARG A 89 -17.16 6.15 -8.32
N LYS A 90 -16.65 4.99 -7.88
CA LYS A 90 -15.22 4.73 -7.60
C LYS A 90 -14.60 5.74 -6.64
N THR A 91 -15.39 6.29 -5.71
CA THR A 91 -14.90 7.24 -4.70
C THR A 91 -14.30 6.53 -3.49
N VAL A 92 -14.65 5.27 -3.28
CA VAL A 92 -14.15 4.42 -2.20
C VAL A 92 -13.92 3.02 -2.78
N THR A 93 -12.80 2.38 -2.43
CA THR A 93 -12.54 0.99 -2.80
C THR A 93 -13.25 0.02 -1.86
N LEU A 94 -13.51 -1.22 -2.32
CA LEU A 94 -14.11 -2.23 -1.46
C LEU A 94 -13.21 -2.57 -0.26
N GLY A 95 -11.88 -2.56 -0.46
CA GLY A 95 -10.89 -2.69 0.61
C GLY A 95 -11.05 -1.61 1.68
N GLU A 96 -11.16 -0.34 1.29
CA GLU A 96 -11.36 0.78 2.23
C GLU A 96 -12.65 0.60 3.04
N PHE A 97 -13.75 0.26 2.37
CA PHE A 97 -15.02 0.06 3.06
C PHE A 97 -14.92 -1.05 4.11
N ILE A 98 -14.37 -2.21 3.73
CA ILE A 98 -14.21 -3.35 4.63
C ILE A 98 -13.27 -2.98 5.78
N ALA A 99 -12.12 -2.39 5.48
CA ALA A 99 -11.16 -1.94 6.48
C ALA A 99 -11.82 -1.04 7.52
N HIS A 100 -12.51 0.02 7.10
CA HIS A 100 -13.20 0.93 8.01
C HIS A 100 -14.32 0.26 8.80
N SER A 101 -14.98 -0.74 8.22
CA SER A 101 -15.99 -1.52 8.92
C SER A 101 -15.43 -2.38 10.05
N LEU A 102 -14.14 -2.73 10.09
CA LEU A 102 -13.61 -3.63 11.12
C LEU A 102 -13.49 -2.95 12.50
N PRO A 103 -13.70 -3.68 13.62
CA PRO A 103 -13.47 -3.14 14.95
C PRO A 103 -11.98 -2.83 15.20
N PHE A 104 -11.70 -1.91 16.11
CA PHE A 104 -10.34 -1.57 16.53
C PHE A 104 -10.32 -1.10 17.99
N TYR A 105 -10.34 -2.05 18.94
CA TYR A 105 -10.39 -1.70 20.37
C TYR A 105 -9.53 -2.59 21.26
N ALA A 106 -9.01 -3.70 20.75
CA ALA A 106 -8.15 -4.63 21.46
C ALA A 106 -7.23 -5.36 20.48
N LEU A 107 -6.21 -6.05 21.00
CA LEU A 107 -5.29 -6.86 20.19
C LEU A 107 -6.01 -7.92 19.35
N SER A 108 -7.07 -8.54 19.89
CA SER A 108 -7.90 -9.49 19.13
C SER A 108 -8.62 -8.85 17.93
N SER A 109 -8.85 -7.53 17.96
CA SER A 109 -9.41 -6.79 16.81
C SER A 109 -8.43 -6.69 15.63
N LEU A 110 -7.13 -6.93 15.87
CA LEU A 110 -6.09 -7.03 14.84
C LEU A 110 -5.94 -8.48 14.36
N GLU A 111 -5.76 -9.40 15.31
CA GLU A 111 -5.41 -10.79 15.03
C GLU A 111 -6.48 -11.53 14.24
N VAL A 112 -7.75 -11.38 14.64
CA VAL A 112 -8.85 -12.13 14.03
C VAL A 112 -9.03 -11.74 12.57
N PRO A 113 -9.12 -10.44 12.21
CA PRO A 113 -9.18 -10.06 10.81
C PRO A 113 -7.94 -10.44 10.01
N LEU A 114 -6.73 -10.24 10.54
CA LEU A 114 -5.50 -10.56 9.79
C LEU A 114 -5.35 -12.07 9.58
N THR A 115 -5.71 -12.90 10.57
CA THR A 115 -5.75 -14.36 10.43
C THR A 115 -6.74 -14.77 9.35
N GLY A 116 -7.96 -14.22 9.38
CA GLY A 116 -8.98 -14.53 8.37
C GLY A 116 -8.58 -14.07 6.96
N LEU A 117 -7.93 -12.92 6.85
CA LEU A 117 -7.52 -12.35 5.58
C LEU A 117 -6.34 -13.11 4.96
N LEU A 118 -5.30 -13.37 5.76
CA LEU A 118 -4.09 -14.08 5.31
C LEU A 118 -4.32 -15.60 5.20
N GLY A 119 -5.35 -16.13 5.87
CA GLY A 119 -5.73 -17.54 5.79
C GLY A 119 -4.81 -18.46 6.58
N ASP A 120 -4.04 -17.92 7.51
CA ASP A 120 -3.12 -18.64 8.39
C ASP A 120 -3.04 -17.91 9.75
N ASN A 121 -2.57 -18.59 10.79
CA ASN A 121 -2.46 -18.03 12.14
C ASN A 121 -1.52 -16.82 12.13
N PHE A 122 -2.07 -15.62 12.32
CA PHE A 122 -1.31 -14.39 12.19
C PHE A 122 -0.16 -14.26 13.21
N LYS A 123 -0.34 -14.74 14.44
CA LYS A 123 0.71 -14.71 15.46
C LYS A 123 1.90 -15.58 15.07
N GLU A 124 1.64 -16.75 14.49
CA GLU A 124 2.68 -17.63 13.96
C GLU A 124 3.35 -17.09 12.70
N LEU A 125 2.62 -16.37 11.84
CA LEU A 125 3.23 -15.63 10.73
C LEU A 125 4.23 -14.58 11.23
N ILE A 126 3.88 -13.84 12.28
CA ILE A 126 4.76 -12.83 12.89
C ILE A 126 5.98 -13.49 13.57
N ARG A 127 5.80 -14.65 14.22
CA ARG A 127 6.89 -15.43 14.81
C ARG A 127 7.95 -15.84 13.78
N ASN A 128 7.52 -16.12 12.57
CA ASN A 128 8.39 -16.55 11.47
C ASN A 128 8.77 -15.39 10.52
N ALA A 129 8.33 -14.16 10.81
CA ALA A 129 8.62 -13.00 9.98
C ALA A 129 10.12 -12.69 10.03
N VAL A 130 10.73 -12.63 8.85
CA VAL A 130 12.13 -12.24 8.64
C VAL A 130 12.16 -10.98 7.79
N ASN A 131 13.26 -10.23 7.85
CA ASN A 131 13.41 -9.03 7.04
C ASN A 131 13.20 -9.37 5.54
N PRO A 132 12.25 -8.73 4.82
CA PRO A 132 11.93 -9.08 3.44
C PRO A 132 13.11 -8.92 2.48
N ARG A 133 13.97 -7.92 2.72
CA ARG A 133 15.18 -7.69 1.93
C ARG A 133 16.21 -8.79 2.16
N ALA A 134 16.41 -9.21 3.41
CA ALA A 134 17.32 -10.32 3.72
C ALA A 134 16.82 -11.64 3.09
N LYS A 135 15.51 -11.90 3.18
CA LYS A 135 14.88 -13.06 2.55
C LYS A 135 15.04 -13.05 1.03
N ARG A 136 14.77 -11.92 0.37
CA ARG A 136 14.85 -11.77 -1.10
C ARG A 136 16.27 -11.87 -1.65
N ASN A 137 17.27 -11.47 -0.87
CA ASN A 137 18.69 -11.59 -1.25
C ASN A 137 19.34 -12.89 -0.75
N GLU A 138 18.57 -13.83 -0.20
CA GLU A 138 19.05 -15.14 0.28
C GLU A 138 20.25 -15.04 1.26
N TYR A 139 20.26 -14.02 2.11
CA TYR A 139 21.32 -13.89 3.12
C TYR A 139 21.25 -15.05 4.12
N ALA A 140 22.41 -15.58 4.49
CA ALA A 140 22.52 -16.74 5.39
C ALA A 140 21.95 -16.48 6.79
N ASP A 141 22.08 -15.24 7.29
CA ASP A 141 21.61 -14.83 8.61
C ASP A 141 20.24 -14.15 8.53
N GLN A 142 19.20 -14.93 8.28
CA GLN A 142 17.81 -14.43 8.30
C GLN A 142 17.35 -14.18 9.74
N VAL A 143 17.66 -12.99 10.26
CA VAL A 143 17.22 -12.56 11.59
C VAL A 143 15.69 -12.34 11.59
N ARG A 144 15.02 -12.92 12.57
CA ARG A 144 13.59 -12.67 12.81
C ARG A 144 13.36 -11.21 13.16
N VAL A 145 12.29 -10.62 12.62
CA VAL A 145 11.92 -9.22 12.89
C VAL A 145 11.58 -9.03 14.36
N VAL A 146 10.92 -10.03 14.95
CA VAL A 146 10.54 -10.08 16.37
C VAL A 146 11.27 -11.24 17.03
N ALA A 147 12.11 -10.93 18.02
CA ALA A 147 12.82 -11.95 18.78
C ALA A 147 11.90 -12.70 19.76
N ASP A 148 11.07 -11.95 20.49
CA ASP A 148 10.10 -12.48 21.45
C ASP A 148 8.69 -11.98 21.10
N VAL A 149 7.89 -12.89 20.53
CA VAL A 149 6.50 -12.60 20.12
C VAL A 149 5.57 -12.52 21.32
N GLU A 150 5.84 -13.26 22.40
CA GLU A 150 4.95 -13.24 23.56
C GLU A 150 5.07 -11.91 24.30
N ALA A 151 6.30 -11.43 24.48
CA ALA A 151 6.55 -10.10 25.04
C ALA A 151 5.91 -8.99 24.19
N LEU A 152 6.06 -9.04 22.86
CA LEU A 152 5.43 -8.06 21.96
C LEU A 152 3.90 -8.06 22.09
N TRP A 153 3.28 -9.23 22.19
CA TRP A 153 1.84 -9.37 22.36
C TRP A 153 1.37 -8.79 23.70
N GLU A 154 2.10 -9.09 24.78
CA GLU A 154 1.81 -8.57 26.11
C GLU A 154 1.88 -7.04 26.12
N ASP A 155 2.93 -6.46 25.53
CA ASP A 155 3.13 -5.01 25.47
C ASP A 155 2.07 -4.32 24.60
N LEU A 156 1.68 -4.91 23.47
CA LEU A 156 0.55 -4.40 22.66
C LEU A 156 -0.76 -4.44 23.42
N ALA A 157 -1.05 -5.54 24.13
CA ALA A 157 -2.26 -5.67 24.92
C ALA A 157 -2.31 -4.58 26.02
N LYS A 158 -1.19 -4.38 26.74
CA LYS A 158 -1.05 -3.29 27.71
C LYS A 158 -1.28 -1.92 27.06
N THR A 159 -0.72 -1.69 25.88
CA THR A 159 -0.88 -0.42 25.16
C THR A 159 -2.34 -0.14 24.79
N PHE A 160 -3.09 -1.15 24.34
CA PHE A 160 -4.55 -1.02 24.11
C PHE A 160 -5.30 -0.69 25.41
N THR A 161 -4.95 -1.35 26.52
CA THR A 161 -5.53 -1.06 27.84
C THR A 161 -5.23 0.36 28.29
N SER A 162 -3.98 0.81 28.18
CA SER A 162 -3.59 2.20 28.50
C SER A 162 -4.41 3.19 27.68
N ARG A 163 -4.53 2.99 26.36
CA ARG A 163 -5.36 3.85 25.51
C ARG A 163 -6.82 3.82 25.94
N HIS A 164 -7.37 2.66 26.31
CA HIS A 164 -8.76 2.55 26.77
C HIS A 164 -8.99 3.41 28.01
N ILE A 165 -8.17 3.24 29.04
CA ILE A 165 -8.24 3.98 30.30
C ILE A 165 -8.08 5.48 30.03
N LEU A 166 -7.03 5.87 29.31
CA LEU A 166 -6.69 7.29 29.09
C LEU A 166 -7.71 8.04 28.23
N ALA A 167 -8.34 7.36 27.26
CA ALA A 167 -9.26 8.02 26.33
C ALA A 167 -10.73 7.94 26.78
N HIS A 168 -11.11 6.95 27.60
CA HIS A 168 -12.52 6.68 27.91
C HIS A 168 -12.83 6.59 29.41
N GLU A 169 -11.83 6.44 30.27
CA GLU A 169 -12.01 6.49 31.73
C GLU A 169 -11.52 7.84 32.27
N ALA A 170 -12.06 8.32 33.38
CA ALA A 170 -11.64 9.61 33.96
C ALA A 170 -10.15 9.65 34.38
N ALA A 171 -9.42 8.53 34.27
CA ALA A 171 -7.97 8.34 34.36
C ALA A 171 -7.24 9.03 35.54
N THR A 172 -7.97 9.47 36.58
CA THR A 172 -7.44 10.34 37.63
C THR A 172 -6.35 9.69 38.49
N LYS A 173 -6.28 8.35 38.52
CA LYS A 173 -5.26 7.58 39.26
C LYS A 173 -4.32 6.78 38.36
N TYR A 174 -4.48 6.88 37.04
CA TYR A 174 -3.67 6.10 36.11
C TYR A 174 -2.42 6.87 35.75
N GLU A 175 -1.26 6.40 36.21
CA GLU A 175 0.03 7.04 35.92
C GLU A 175 0.70 6.32 34.74
N VAL A 176 1.31 7.12 33.87
CA VAL A 176 2.13 6.64 32.76
C VAL A 176 3.48 7.31 32.95
N ASN A 177 4.53 6.51 33.09
CA ASN A 177 5.90 7.02 33.15
C ASN A 177 6.55 6.96 31.77
N PHE A 178 7.79 7.47 31.68
CA PHE A 178 8.57 7.45 30.45
C PHE A 178 8.73 6.04 29.85
N GLN A 179 8.97 5.03 30.68
CA GLN A 179 9.16 3.65 30.25
C GLN A 179 7.87 3.03 29.71
N ASP A 180 6.71 3.34 30.30
CA ASP A 180 5.41 2.92 29.79
C ASP A 180 5.11 3.52 28.41
N ALA A 181 5.41 4.82 28.24
CA ALA A 181 5.28 5.52 26.96
C ALA A 181 6.24 4.94 25.90
N ARG A 182 7.49 4.65 26.29
CA ARG A 182 8.52 4.05 25.43
C ARG A 182 8.13 2.64 25.01
N MET A 183 7.63 1.83 25.95
CA MET A 183 7.11 0.48 25.68
C MET A 183 5.98 0.54 24.65
N SER A 184 5.02 1.45 24.84
CA SER A 184 3.88 1.61 23.92
C SER A 184 4.32 1.93 22.48
N LEU A 185 5.26 2.87 22.32
CA LEU A 185 5.79 3.23 20.99
C LEU A 185 6.58 2.09 20.36
N ASN A 186 7.44 1.43 21.15
CA ASN A 186 8.25 0.31 20.69
C ASN A 186 7.39 -0.88 20.25
N ALA A 187 6.36 -1.22 21.04
CA ALA A 187 5.45 -2.32 20.74
C ALA A 187 4.71 -2.08 19.42
N VAL A 188 4.14 -0.87 19.25
CA VAL A 188 3.46 -0.50 18.00
C VAL A 188 4.42 -0.51 16.83
N SER A 189 5.60 0.13 16.95
CA SER A 189 6.58 0.19 15.87
C SER A 189 7.09 -1.20 15.46
N LYS A 190 7.34 -2.08 16.43
CA LYS A 190 7.80 -3.44 16.16
C LYS A 190 6.70 -4.29 15.53
N PHE A 191 5.46 -4.11 15.95
CA PHE A 191 4.31 -4.78 15.33
C PHE A 191 4.09 -4.36 13.88
N THR A 192 4.14 -3.05 13.58
CA THR A 192 4.00 -2.56 12.20
C THR A 192 5.11 -3.09 11.30
N GLU A 193 6.36 -3.09 11.77
CA GLU A 193 7.49 -3.66 11.03
C GLU A 193 7.30 -5.16 10.75
N ALA A 194 6.83 -5.91 11.75
CA ALA A 194 6.59 -7.34 11.61
C ALA A 194 5.41 -7.65 10.67
N LEU A 195 4.33 -6.87 10.75
CA LEU A 195 3.19 -6.96 9.85
C LEU A 195 3.62 -6.70 8.41
N ASP A 196 4.36 -5.62 8.16
CA ASP A 196 4.89 -5.32 6.83
C ASP A 196 5.78 -6.46 6.32
N ALA A 197 6.62 -7.03 7.18
CA ALA A 197 7.45 -8.18 6.81
C ALA A 197 6.62 -9.41 6.41
N VAL A 198 5.54 -9.71 7.13
CA VAL A 198 4.59 -10.76 6.76
C VAL A 198 3.99 -10.49 5.38
N LEU A 199 3.50 -9.28 5.13
CA LEU A 199 2.85 -8.92 3.87
C LEU A 199 3.81 -8.99 2.67
N TRP A 200 5.02 -8.47 2.81
CA TRP A 200 6.07 -8.57 1.78
C TRP A 200 6.52 -10.00 1.51
N SER A 201 6.33 -10.90 2.48
CA SER A 201 6.63 -12.32 2.31
C SER A 201 5.47 -13.15 1.76
N SER A 202 4.26 -12.56 1.68
CA SER A 202 3.02 -13.24 1.31
C SER A 202 2.28 -12.48 0.20
N VAL A 203 1.49 -11.46 0.57
CA VAL A 203 0.63 -10.65 -0.32
C VAL A 203 1.46 -9.99 -1.43
N TRP A 204 2.61 -9.41 -1.09
CA TRP A 204 3.44 -8.61 -2.01
C TRP A 204 4.74 -9.32 -2.41
N ALA A 205 4.78 -10.65 -2.31
CA ALA A 205 5.98 -11.41 -2.63
C ALA A 205 6.50 -11.16 -4.07
N GLY A 206 5.58 -10.91 -5.02
CA GLY A 206 5.90 -10.61 -6.41
C GLY A 206 6.06 -9.13 -6.74
N GLU A 207 5.80 -8.23 -5.79
CA GLU A 207 5.92 -6.78 -6.00
C GLU A 207 7.37 -6.31 -5.82
N PRO A 208 7.79 -5.25 -6.53
CA PRO A 208 9.14 -4.71 -6.40
C PRO A 208 9.35 -4.08 -5.01
N LEU A 209 10.42 -4.49 -4.32
CA LEU A 209 10.76 -4.02 -2.97
C LEU A 209 11.93 -3.03 -3.00
N THR A 210 12.87 -3.21 -3.92
CA THR A 210 14.04 -2.32 -4.04
C THR A 210 13.86 -1.33 -5.19
N GLN A 211 14.51 -0.17 -5.10
CA GLN A 211 14.50 0.79 -6.21
C GLN A 211 14.95 0.19 -7.55
N TYR A 212 15.89 -0.76 -7.51
CA TYR A 212 16.31 -1.50 -8.70
C TYR A 212 15.15 -2.32 -9.27
N GLU A 213 14.47 -3.10 -8.44
CA GLU A 213 13.30 -3.88 -8.85
C GLU A 213 12.15 -2.99 -9.33
N MET A 214 11.91 -1.84 -8.69
CA MET A 214 10.90 -0.87 -9.12
C MET A 214 11.23 -0.32 -10.51
N ASN A 215 12.49 0.04 -10.75
CA ASN A 215 12.98 0.48 -12.06
C ASN A 215 12.74 -0.61 -13.12
N MET A 216 13.10 -1.87 -12.80
CA MET A 216 12.91 -3.00 -13.70
C MET A 216 11.43 -3.28 -13.97
N HIS A 217 10.60 -3.32 -12.93
CA HIS A 217 9.17 -3.60 -13.02
C HIS A 217 8.45 -2.58 -13.90
N THR A 218 8.66 -1.29 -13.64
CA THR A 218 8.05 -0.20 -14.44
C THR A 218 8.52 -0.21 -15.89
N TRP A 219 9.78 -0.55 -16.14
CA TRP A 219 10.29 -0.70 -17.50
C TRP A 219 9.69 -1.90 -18.24
N GLU A 220 9.50 -3.03 -17.56
CA GLU A 220 8.81 -4.19 -18.13
C GLU A 220 7.33 -3.91 -18.42
N SER A 221 6.64 -3.14 -17.55
CA SER A 221 5.28 -2.64 -17.84
C SER A 221 5.25 -1.83 -19.13
N TYR A 222 6.13 -0.83 -19.23
CA TYR A 222 6.25 -0.01 -20.44
C TYR A 222 6.50 -0.86 -21.70
N LYS A 223 7.40 -1.85 -21.65
CA LYS A 223 7.66 -2.74 -22.79
C LYS A 223 6.40 -3.50 -23.23
N LYS A 224 5.60 -4.02 -22.27
CA LYS A 224 4.34 -4.71 -22.56
C LYS A 224 3.34 -3.77 -23.23
N THR A 225 3.12 -2.58 -22.69
CA THR A 225 2.21 -1.58 -23.27
C THR A 225 2.66 -1.15 -24.66
N ARG A 226 3.96 -0.94 -24.86
CA ARG A 226 4.53 -0.63 -26.18
C ARG A 226 4.29 -1.76 -27.18
N ALA A 227 4.42 -3.03 -26.77
CA ALA A 227 4.14 -4.18 -27.63
C ALA A 227 2.65 -4.27 -28.00
N LEU A 228 1.74 -4.02 -27.05
CA LEU A 228 0.30 -3.94 -27.28
C LEU A 228 -0.05 -2.82 -28.25
N LEU A 229 0.52 -1.62 -28.06
CA LEU A 229 0.37 -0.49 -28.97
C LEU A 229 0.82 -0.85 -30.39
N ALA A 230 1.98 -1.50 -30.54
CA ALA A 230 2.46 -1.96 -31.84
C ALA A 230 1.53 -2.99 -32.50
N ALA A 231 0.93 -3.89 -31.71
CA ALA A 231 -0.07 -4.82 -32.20
C ALA A 231 -1.35 -4.11 -32.66
N SER A 232 -1.87 -3.16 -31.88
CA SER A 232 -3.06 -2.37 -32.26
C SER A 232 -2.81 -1.48 -33.47
N LEU A 233 -1.62 -0.89 -33.62
CA LEU A 233 -1.25 -0.14 -34.82
C LEU A 233 -1.30 -1.02 -36.08
N ARG A 234 -0.76 -2.25 -36.01
CA ARG A 234 -0.82 -3.21 -37.12
C ARG A 234 -2.26 -3.58 -37.48
N LYS A 235 -3.12 -3.80 -36.46
CA LYS A 235 -4.57 -4.00 -36.68
C LYS A 235 -5.20 -2.79 -37.36
N GLY A 236 -4.89 -1.58 -36.91
CA GLY A 236 -5.41 -0.35 -37.47
C GLY A 236 -5.03 -0.14 -38.94
N LEU A 237 -3.78 -0.43 -39.30
CA LEU A 237 -3.30 -0.37 -40.68
C LEU A 237 -3.98 -1.40 -41.61
N ALA A 238 -4.38 -2.55 -41.06
CA ALA A 238 -5.04 -3.62 -41.81
C ALA A 238 -6.52 -3.32 -42.11
N ILE A 239 -7.19 -2.49 -41.30
CA ILE A 239 -8.60 -2.12 -41.47
C ILE A 239 -8.82 -0.77 -42.16
N ALA A 240 -7.73 -0.07 -42.54
CA ALA A 240 -7.83 1.17 -43.30
C ALA A 240 -8.56 0.93 -44.63
N ALA A 241 -9.48 1.83 -45.00
CA ALA A 241 -10.36 1.66 -46.16
C ALA A 241 -9.60 1.73 -47.50
N ASP A 242 -8.55 2.56 -47.55
CA ASP A 242 -7.69 2.72 -48.72
C ASP A 242 -6.25 3.11 -48.32
N ASP A 243 -5.36 3.20 -49.30
CA ASP A 243 -3.96 3.56 -49.09
C ASP A 243 -3.77 5.00 -48.60
N LYS A 244 -4.71 5.92 -48.88
CA LYS A 244 -4.63 7.31 -48.39
C LYS A 244 -4.92 7.37 -46.90
N GLU A 245 -5.95 6.67 -46.44
CA GLU A 245 -6.27 6.55 -45.02
C GLU A 245 -5.12 5.84 -44.29
N ARG A 246 -4.57 4.78 -44.87
CA ARG A 246 -3.41 4.07 -44.30
C ARG A 246 -2.20 4.99 -44.14
N ALA A 247 -1.86 5.77 -45.17
CA ALA A 247 -0.79 6.75 -45.13
C ALA A 247 -1.05 7.80 -44.04
N LYS A 248 -2.27 8.34 -43.99
CA LYS A 248 -2.63 9.36 -42.99
C LYS A 248 -2.57 8.84 -41.56
N PHE A 249 -3.02 7.61 -41.32
CA PHE A 249 -2.92 6.95 -40.02
C PHE A 249 -1.46 6.80 -39.58
N GLY A 250 -0.58 6.40 -40.51
CA GLY A 250 0.86 6.30 -40.27
C GLY A 250 1.50 7.64 -39.90
N GLU A 251 1.21 8.70 -40.67
CA GLU A 251 1.67 10.07 -40.39
C GLU A 251 1.26 10.55 -39.00
N LEU A 252 -0.03 10.43 -38.67
CA LEU A 252 -0.56 10.85 -37.37
C LEU A 252 0.10 10.11 -36.20
N HIS A 253 0.45 8.83 -36.38
CA HIS A 253 1.18 8.10 -35.36
C HIS A 253 2.64 8.58 -35.23
N LEU A 254 3.30 8.93 -36.33
CA LEU A 254 4.66 9.49 -36.30
C LEU A 254 4.68 10.85 -35.61
N ASP A 255 3.72 11.72 -35.91
CA ASP A 255 3.58 13.03 -35.27
C ASP A 255 3.36 12.89 -33.76
N TRP A 256 2.44 12.00 -33.38
CA TRP A 256 2.23 11.64 -31.97
C TRP A 256 3.53 11.16 -31.32
N LYS A 257 4.27 10.26 -31.96
CA LYS A 257 5.52 9.71 -31.42
C LYS A 257 6.55 10.81 -31.14
N TRP A 258 6.66 11.81 -32.03
CA TRP A 258 7.55 12.95 -31.84
C TRP A 258 7.09 13.87 -30.72
N ALA A 259 5.80 14.21 -30.68
CA ALA A 259 5.22 15.02 -29.62
C ALA A 259 5.41 14.36 -28.24
N SER A 260 5.07 13.07 -28.12
CA SER A 260 5.24 12.28 -26.90
C SER A 260 6.69 12.21 -26.44
N ARG A 261 7.65 11.99 -27.35
CA ARG A 261 9.08 11.98 -26.97
C ARG A 261 9.52 13.32 -26.37
N ARG A 262 9.09 14.43 -26.96
CA ARG A 262 9.41 15.77 -26.44
C ARG A 262 8.75 16.03 -25.10
N TRP A 263 7.48 15.64 -24.96
CA TRP A 263 6.74 15.76 -23.71
C TRP A 263 7.37 14.95 -22.57
N ASN A 264 7.68 13.67 -22.81
CA ASN A 264 8.31 12.82 -21.81
C ASN A 264 9.68 13.37 -21.40
N LYS A 265 10.47 13.90 -22.35
CA LYS A 265 11.75 14.56 -22.02
C LYS A 265 11.56 15.81 -21.15
N PHE A 266 10.48 16.56 -21.35
CA PHE A 266 10.12 17.69 -20.49
C PHE A 266 9.72 17.23 -19.08
N GLU A 267 8.88 16.19 -18.95
CA GLU A 267 8.53 15.63 -17.63
C GLU A 267 9.75 15.05 -16.89
N GLU A 268 10.61 14.31 -17.61
CA GLU A 268 11.87 13.79 -17.07
C GLU A 268 12.81 14.89 -16.59
N SER A 269 12.74 16.09 -17.18
CA SER A 269 13.63 17.19 -16.82
C SER A 269 13.44 17.67 -15.39
N GLN A 270 12.29 17.41 -14.76
CA GLN A 270 12.04 17.73 -13.35
C GLN A 270 12.87 16.85 -12.40
N TRP A 271 13.39 15.73 -12.89
CA TRP A 271 14.13 14.75 -12.11
C TRP A 271 15.61 14.81 -12.46
N HIS A 272 16.33 15.73 -11.83
CA HIS A 272 17.72 16.03 -12.20
C HIS A 272 18.72 14.94 -11.77
N MET A 273 18.44 14.16 -10.72
CA MET A 273 19.35 13.13 -10.17
C MET A 273 18.60 12.00 -9.43
N GLY A 274 19.31 10.90 -9.14
CA GLY A 274 18.85 9.84 -8.25
C GLY A 274 18.40 8.54 -8.94
N SER A 275 18.34 7.47 -8.14
CA SER A 275 17.98 6.11 -8.59
C SER A 275 16.49 5.94 -8.96
N ILE A 276 15.64 6.94 -8.66
CA ILE A 276 14.20 6.96 -8.99
C ILE A 276 13.91 7.46 -10.41
N ARG A 277 14.83 8.21 -11.01
CA ARG A 277 14.63 8.82 -12.33
C ARG A 277 14.26 7.82 -13.44
N PRO A 278 14.91 6.63 -13.55
CA PRO A 278 14.55 5.64 -14.56
C PRO A 278 13.11 5.14 -14.40
N MET A 279 12.64 4.94 -13.17
CA MET A 279 11.25 4.59 -12.88
C MET A 279 10.29 5.67 -13.38
N MET A 280 10.52 6.93 -13.01
CA MET A 280 9.64 8.03 -13.42
C MET A 280 9.56 8.19 -14.95
N ALA A 281 10.69 8.02 -15.65
CA ALA A 281 10.73 8.00 -17.11
C ALA A 281 9.89 6.85 -17.68
N ALA A 282 10.04 5.64 -17.14
CA ALA A 282 9.27 4.46 -17.55
C ALA A 282 7.76 4.67 -17.37
N ILE A 283 7.35 5.22 -16.21
CA ILE A 283 5.94 5.51 -15.88
C ILE A 283 5.34 6.52 -16.86
N SER A 284 6.05 7.60 -17.12
CA SER A 284 5.61 8.65 -18.05
C SER A 284 5.44 8.11 -19.48
N LEU A 285 6.40 7.29 -19.94
CA LEU A 285 6.33 6.59 -21.22
C LEU A 285 5.15 5.62 -21.27
N ASP A 286 4.96 4.80 -20.24
CA ASP A 286 3.88 3.81 -20.16
C ASP A 286 2.51 4.47 -20.27
N ARG A 287 2.24 5.48 -19.43
CA ARG A 287 1.01 6.28 -19.45
C ARG A 287 0.72 6.87 -20.83
N THR A 288 1.74 7.46 -21.46
CA THR A 288 1.59 8.05 -22.80
C THR A 288 1.24 7.00 -23.86
N HIS A 289 1.85 5.81 -23.78
CA HIS A 289 1.57 4.72 -24.72
C HIS A 289 0.21 4.08 -24.48
N GLU A 290 -0.22 3.96 -23.21
CA GLU A 290 -1.54 3.44 -22.84
C GLU A 290 -2.66 4.35 -23.36
N GLN A 291 -2.54 5.67 -23.16
CA GLN A 291 -3.50 6.63 -23.73
C GLN A 291 -3.63 6.49 -25.25
N ARG A 292 -2.50 6.34 -25.95
CA ARG A 292 -2.51 6.16 -27.40
C ARG A 292 -3.08 4.81 -27.82
N LEU A 293 -2.77 3.74 -27.09
CA LEU A 293 -3.33 2.42 -27.30
C LEU A 293 -4.87 2.48 -27.21
N ASN A 294 -5.39 3.14 -26.18
CA ASN A 294 -6.83 3.32 -26.00
C ASN A 294 -7.45 4.13 -27.14
N SER A 295 -6.83 5.23 -27.56
CA SER A 295 -7.33 6.01 -28.72
C SER A 295 -7.36 5.20 -30.01
N ILE A 296 -6.35 4.35 -30.25
CA ILE A 296 -6.31 3.50 -31.46
C ILE A 296 -7.35 2.39 -31.37
N ASN A 297 -7.50 1.74 -30.22
CA ASN A 297 -8.50 0.69 -30.04
C ASN A 297 -9.92 1.24 -30.23
N ALA A 298 -10.23 2.40 -29.65
CA ALA A 298 -11.52 3.06 -29.85
C ALA A 298 -11.79 3.39 -31.33
N TRP A 299 -10.77 3.86 -32.06
CA TRP A 299 -10.90 4.08 -33.50
C TRP A 299 -11.12 2.78 -34.28
N ILE A 300 -10.43 1.69 -33.92
CA ILE A 300 -10.60 0.37 -34.53
C ILE A 300 -12.02 -0.16 -34.29
N GLU A 301 -12.54 -0.01 -33.08
CA GLU A 301 -13.90 -0.44 -32.72
C GLU A 301 -14.95 0.31 -33.53
N ASN A 302 -14.83 1.64 -33.64
CA ASN A 302 -15.73 2.45 -34.47
C ASN A 302 -15.69 2.11 -35.98
N LYS A 303 -14.62 1.47 -36.44
CA LYS A 303 -14.42 1.04 -37.84
C LYS A 303 -15.03 -0.32 -38.15
N ARG A 304 -15.37 -1.13 -37.15
CA ARG A 304 -16.02 -2.43 -37.34
C ARG A 304 -17.54 -2.22 -37.32
N PRO A 305 -18.23 -2.23 -38.47
CA PRO A 305 -19.69 -2.34 -38.45
C PRO A 305 -20.06 -3.70 -37.82
N GLU A 306 -21.15 -3.73 -37.06
CA GLU A 306 -21.79 -4.97 -36.59
C GLU A 306 -22.08 -5.94 -37.74
#